data_AF-A0A925RR93-F1
#
_entry.id   AF-A0A925RR93-F1
#
_cell.length_a   1.000
_cell.length_b   1.000
_cell.length_c   1.000
_cell.angle_alpha   90.00
_cell.angle_beta   90.00
_cell.angle_gamma   90.00
#
_symmetry.space_group_name_H-M   'P 1'
#
loop_
_entity.id
_entity.type
_entity.pdbx_description
1 polymer ?
#
loop_
_entity_poly.entity_id
_entity_poly.type
_entity_poly.pdbx_seq_one_letter_code
_entity_poly.pdbx_strand_id
1 'polypeptide(L)'
;MNLLLESIVANGLLFDALGIIGLGVLALAALRLVRKSNSWGGSMMGYGAVALLIARLYILLSPHFISQDLLAAIGPLGISMTVALPTLLLTFGLAGVVWGLWGHEKWLRES
;
A
#
# COMPACT_ATOMS: atom_id res chain seq x y z
N MET A 1 25.89 -1.53 15.99
CA MET A 1 24.71 -1.61 15.10
C MET A 1 24.70 -3.00 14.47
N ASN A 2 23.53 -3.63 14.34
CA ASN A 2 23.43 -5.01 13.85
C ASN A 2 23.71 -5.05 12.33
N LEU A 3 24.57 -5.95 11.85
CA LEU A 3 25.02 -6.03 10.44
C LEU A 3 23.86 -6.07 9.43
N LEU A 4 22.76 -6.72 9.80
CA LEU A 4 21.52 -6.76 9.01
C LEU A 4 20.90 -5.38 8.79
N LEU A 5 20.90 -4.55 9.83
CA LEU A 5 20.27 -3.23 9.83
C LEU A 5 21.10 -2.25 9.00
N GLU A 6 22.42 -2.36 9.07
CA GLU A 6 23.36 -1.62 8.23
C GLU A 6 23.21 -1.97 6.75
N SER A 7 23.07 -3.27 6.44
CA SER A 7 22.83 -3.74 5.07
C SER A 7 21.49 -3.27 4.49
N ILE A 8 20.45 -3.16 5.33
CA ILE A 8 19.13 -2.65 4.91
C ILE A 8 19.19 -1.16 4.61
N VAL A 9 19.86 -0.38 5.47
CA VAL A 9 19.99 1.08 5.27
C VAL A 9 20.90 1.39 4.08
N ALA A 10 22.00 0.65 3.90
CA ALA A 10 22.91 0.84 2.78
C ALA A 10 22.31 0.49 1.41
N ASN A 11 21.39 -0.48 1.37
CA ASN A 11 20.74 -0.93 0.14
C ASN A 11 19.27 -0.48 0.03
N GLY A 12 18.93 0.68 0.61
CA GLY A 12 17.54 1.17 0.67
C GLY A 12 16.80 1.09 -0.67
N LEU A 13 17.45 1.49 -1.77
CA LEU A 13 16.87 1.43 -3.13
C LEU A 13 16.45 0.01 -3.55
N LEU A 14 17.26 -1.01 -3.24
CA LEU A 14 16.95 -2.40 -3.60
C LEU A 14 15.75 -2.92 -2.78
N PHE A 15 15.70 -2.62 -1.49
CA PHE A 15 14.58 -3.01 -0.63
C PHE A 15 13.29 -2.26 -1.00
N ASP A 16 13.40 -1.01 -1.45
CA ASP A 16 12.27 -0.24 -1.95
C ASP A 16 11.72 -0.81 -3.25
N ALA A 17 12.60 -1.17 -4.20
CA ALA A 17 12.22 -1.83 -5.44
C ALA A 17 11.56 -3.19 -5.17
N LEU A 18 12.14 -4.03 -4.30
CA LEU A 18 11.55 -5.31 -3.89
C LEU A 18 10.19 -5.11 -3.22
N GLY A 19 10.03 -4.09 -2.38
CA GLY A 19 8.76 -3.75 -1.74
C GLY A 19 7.68 -3.38 -2.75
N ILE A 20 7.99 -2.55 -3.76
CA ILE A 20 7.05 -2.21 -4.84
C ILE A 20 6.68 -3.45 -5.65
N ILE A 21 7.67 -4.26 -6.05
CA ILE A 21 7.43 -5.47 -6.83
C ILE A 21 6.54 -6.45 -6.03
N GLY A 22 6.85 -6.68 -4.75
CA GLY A 22 6.08 -7.56 -3.89
C GLY A 22 4.62 -7.10 -3.72
N LEU A 23 4.40 -5.82 -3.45
CA LEU A 23 3.05 -5.24 -3.38
C LEU A 23 2.33 -5.27 -4.74
N GLY A 24 3.07 -5.09 -5.84
CA GLY A 24 2.53 -5.20 -7.19
C GLY A 24 2.02 -6.61 -7.50
N VAL A 25 2.79 -7.65 -7.15
CA VAL A 25 2.36 -9.05 -7.30
C VAL A 25 1.14 -9.34 -6.41
N LEU A 26 1.13 -8.85 -5.17
CA LEU A 26 0.00 -9.01 -4.25
C LEU A 26 -1.27 -8.33 -4.81
N ALA A 27 -1.16 -7.12 -5.35
CA ALA A 27 -2.27 -6.42 -5.99
C ALA A 27 -2.78 -7.14 -7.24
N LEU A 28 -1.89 -7.66 -8.09
CA LEU A 28 -2.28 -8.45 -9.26
C LEU A 28 -2.98 -9.75 -8.87
N ALA A 29 -2.48 -10.46 -7.86
CA ALA A 29 -3.11 -11.65 -7.35
C ALA A 29 -4.52 -11.35 -6.78
N ALA A 30 -4.64 -10.26 -6.03
CA ALA A 30 -5.91 -9.83 -5.48
C ALA A 30 -6.92 -9.46 -6.57
N LEU A 31 -6.52 -8.68 -7.58
CA LEU A 31 -7.36 -8.32 -8.72
C LEU A 31 -7.79 -9.54 -9.55
N ARG A 32 -6.90 -10.52 -9.72
CA ARG A 32 -7.25 -11.78 -10.38
C ARG A 32 -8.31 -12.53 -9.58
N LEU A 33 -8.22 -12.54 -8.26
CA LEU A 33 -9.21 -13.17 -7.39
C LEU A 33 -10.57 -12.46 -7.44
N VAL A 34 -10.56 -11.12 -7.46
CA VAL A 34 -11.78 -10.30 -7.62
C VAL A 34 -12.51 -10.69 -8.90
N ARG A 35 -11.79 -10.76 -10.03
CA ARG A 35 -12.35 -11.13 -11.33
C ARG A 35 -12.87 -12.56 -11.39
N LYS A 36 -12.21 -13.49 -10.70
CA LYS A 36 -12.57 -14.92 -10.74
C LYS A 36 -13.74 -15.27 -9.82
N SER A 37 -13.78 -14.70 -8.62
CA SER A 37 -14.72 -15.10 -7.57
C SER A 37 -15.93 -14.18 -7.42
N ASN A 38 -15.84 -12.93 -7.90
CA ASN A 38 -16.88 -11.90 -7.74
C ASN A 38 -17.43 -11.78 -6.30
N SER A 39 -16.60 -12.11 -5.31
CA SER A 39 -16.95 -12.13 -3.90
C SER A 39 -16.67 -10.78 -3.24
N TRP A 40 -17.46 -10.42 -2.24
CA TRP A 40 -17.26 -9.17 -1.49
C TRP A 40 -15.88 -9.11 -0.80
N GLY A 41 -15.43 -10.24 -0.23
CA GLY A 41 -14.09 -10.35 0.36
C GLY A 41 -12.97 -10.19 -0.67
N GLY A 42 -13.14 -10.76 -1.87
CA GLY A 42 -12.20 -10.57 -2.98
C GLY A 42 -12.05 -9.09 -3.34
N SER A 43 -13.16 -8.37 -3.52
CA SER A 43 -13.18 -6.92 -3.79
C SER A 43 -12.45 -6.12 -2.70
N MET A 44 -12.73 -6.38 -1.43
CA MET A 44 -12.10 -5.68 -0.31
C MET A 44 -10.58 -5.93 -0.23
N MET A 45 -10.16 -7.16 -0.50
CA MET A 45 -8.74 -7.50 -0.60
C MET A 45 -8.07 -6.78 -1.77
N GLY A 46 -8.75 -6.69 -2.92
CA GLY A 46 -8.28 -5.95 -4.10
C GLY A 46 -8.06 -4.47 -3.82
N TYR A 47 -9.05 -3.80 -3.23
CA TYR A 47 -8.91 -2.38 -2.85
C TYR A 47 -7.81 -2.17 -1.82
N GLY A 48 -7.71 -3.05 -0.82
CA GLY A 48 -6.67 -2.98 0.20
C GLY A 48 -5.26 -3.10 -0.40
N ALA A 49 -5.07 -4.07 -1.30
CA ALA A 49 -3.80 -4.30 -1.99
C ALA A 49 -3.38 -3.11 -2.86
N VAL A 50 -4.32 -2.52 -3.59
CA VAL A 50 -4.07 -1.31 -4.40
C VAL A 50 -3.74 -0.11 -3.52
N ALA A 51 -4.44 0.06 -2.39
CA ALA A 51 -4.15 1.13 -1.44
C ALA A 51 -2.73 1.03 -0.86
N LEU A 52 -2.28 -0.19 -0.50
CA LEU A 52 -0.90 -0.44 -0.05
C LEU A 52 0.12 -0.05 -1.12
N LEU A 53 -0.12 -0.45 -2.38
CA LEU A 53 0.77 -0.14 -3.50
C LEU A 53 0.86 1.38 -3.74
N ILE A 54 -0.27 2.07 -3.75
CA ILE A 54 -0.32 3.53 -3.92
C ILE A 54 0.42 4.22 -2.77
N ALA A 55 0.18 3.82 -1.52
CA ALA A 55 0.86 4.39 -0.37
C ALA A 55 2.38 4.23 -0.46
N ARG A 56 2.84 3.05 -0.89
CA ARG A 56 4.26 2.76 -1.05
C ARG A 56 4.88 3.61 -2.16
N LEU A 57 4.22 3.71 -3.32
CA LEU A 57 4.66 4.57 -4.41
C LEU A 57 4.70 6.04 -3.98
N TYR A 58 3.70 6.48 -3.22
CA TYR A 58 3.67 7.84 -2.69
C TYR A 58 4.88 8.13 -1.79
N ILE A 59 5.19 7.25 -0.84
CA ILE A 59 6.31 7.44 0.10
C ILE A 59 7.65 7.52 -0.65
N LEU A 60 7.80 6.77 -1.74
CA LEU A 60 9.04 6.74 -2.52
C LEU A 60 9.17 7.92 -3.47
N LEU A 61 8.07 8.38 -4.04
CA LEU A 61 8.07 9.49 -4.99
C LEU A 61 7.94 10.85 -4.31
N SER A 62 7.33 10.93 -3.13
CA SER A 62 7.08 12.21 -2.45
C SER A 62 8.33 13.08 -2.26
N PRO A 63 9.53 12.56 -1.91
CA PRO A 63 10.71 13.41 -1.77
C PRO A 63 11.18 14.03 -3.09
N HIS A 64 10.73 13.50 -4.23
CA HIS A 64 11.15 13.95 -5.57
C HIS A 64 10.17 14.96 -6.18
N PHE A 65 8.91 14.98 -5.72
CA PHE A 65 7.87 15.86 -6.25
C PHE A 65 7.37 16.91 -5.26
N ILE A 66 7.56 16.70 -3.95
CA ILE A 66 7.04 17.59 -2.92
C ILE A 66 8.14 18.53 -2.45
N SER A 67 8.16 19.73 -3.03
CA SER A 67 9.04 20.83 -2.61
C SER A 67 8.43 21.65 -1.48
N GLN A 68 9.27 22.41 -0.75
CA GLN A 68 8.78 23.31 0.30
C GLN A 68 7.89 24.42 -0.26
N ASP A 69 8.17 24.91 -1.47
CA ASP A 69 7.34 25.91 -2.15
C ASP A 69 5.94 25.35 -2.47
N LEU A 70 5.85 24.08 -2.89
CA LEU A 70 4.58 23.41 -3.13
C LEU A 70 3.79 23.26 -1.82
N LEU A 71 4.45 22.82 -0.74
CA LEU A 71 3.83 22.67 0.57
C LEU A 71 3.30 24.01 1.12
N ALA A 72 4.05 25.09 0.91
CA ALA A 72 3.62 26.44 1.27
C ALA A 72 2.40 26.89 0.44
N ALA A 73 2.33 26.53 -0.84
CA ALA A 73 1.23 26.90 -1.73
C ALA A 73 -0.08 26.15 -1.44
N ILE A 74 -0.03 24.87 -1.05
CA ILE A 74 -1.22 24.06 -0.73
C ILE A 74 -1.79 24.33 0.67
N GLY A 75 -1.05 25.07 1.51
CA GLY A 75 -1.47 25.48 2.84
C GLY A 75 -1.57 24.36 3.88
N PRO A 76 -2.06 24.68 5.10
CA PRO A 76 -2.01 23.77 6.25
C PRO A 76 -2.78 22.46 6.06
N LEU A 77 -3.91 22.50 5.34
CA LEU A 77 -4.70 21.32 5.01
C LEU A 77 -3.97 20.42 4.01
N GLY A 78 -3.31 21.01 3.01
CA GLY A 78 -2.50 20.26 2.07
C GLY A 78 -1.37 19.53 2.79
N ILE A 79 -0.63 20.22 3.66
CA ILE A 79 0.46 19.64 4.46
C ILE A 79 -0.04 18.46 5.31
N SER A 80 -1.15 18.64 6.03
CA SER A 80 -1.68 17.57 6.89
C SER A 80 -2.10 16.34 6.09
N MET A 81 -2.74 16.54 4.92
CA MET A 81 -3.07 15.42 4.02
C MET A 81 -1.83 14.74 3.46
N THR A 82 -0.79 15.51 3.10
CA THR A 82 0.48 15.00 2.57
C THR A 82 1.14 14.02 3.55
N VAL A 83 1.04 14.31 4.84
CA VAL A 83 1.60 13.49 5.92
C VAL A 83 0.67 12.34 6.33
N ALA A 84 -0.64 12.58 6.40
CA ALA A 84 -1.60 11.61 6.91
C ALA A 84 -2.01 10.55 5.88
N LEU A 85 -2.16 10.94 4.61
CA LEU A 85 -2.69 10.09 3.55
C LEU A 85 -1.93 8.76 3.38
N PRO A 86 -0.58 8.73 3.36
CA PRO A 86 0.16 7.48 3.20
C PRO A 86 -0.10 6.53 4.38
N THR A 87 -0.12 7.07 5.60
CA THR A 87 -0.38 6.31 6.82
C THR A 87 -1.78 5.73 6.83
N LEU A 88 -2.78 6.51 6.41
CA LEU A 88 -4.17 6.04 6.29
C LEU A 88 -4.28 4.94 5.23
N LEU A 89 -3.68 5.14 4.05
CA LEU A 89 -3.70 4.15 2.97
C LEU A 89 -2.97 2.86 3.37
N LEU A 90 -1.85 2.93 4.11
CA LEU A 90 -1.17 1.76 4.63
C LEU A 90 -2.05 1.00 5.64
N THR A 91 -2.68 1.73 6.56
CA THR A 91 -3.47 1.13 7.65
C THR A 91 -4.76 0.50 7.11
N PHE A 92 -5.55 1.26 6.35
CA PHE A 92 -6.77 0.76 5.73
C PHE A 92 -6.46 -0.25 4.62
N GLY A 93 -5.35 -0.10 3.91
CA GLY A 93 -4.89 -1.05 2.91
C GLY A 93 -4.62 -2.42 3.52
N LEU A 94 -3.85 -2.46 4.61
CA LEU A 94 -3.57 -3.69 5.34
C LEU A 94 -4.85 -4.31 5.91
N ALA A 95 -5.71 -3.49 6.54
CA ALA A 95 -6.99 -3.94 7.05
C ALA A 95 -7.87 -4.52 5.93
N GLY A 96 -7.91 -3.89 4.76
CA GLY A 96 -8.65 -4.37 3.59
C GLY A 96 -8.14 -5.70 3.06
N VAL A 97 -6.81 -5.91 3.02
CA VAL A 97 -6.22 -7.20 2.63
C VAL A 97 -6.58 -8.30 3.63
N VAL A 98 -6.39 -8.06 4.93
CA VAL A 98 -6.65 -9.06 5.99
C VAL A 98 -8.13 -9.39 6.07
N TRP A 99 -8.99 -8.37 6.11
CA TRP A 99 -10.44 -8.56 6.18
C TRP A 99 -10.99 -9.17 4.89
N GLY A 100 -10.46 -8.74 3.74
CA GLY A 100 -10.84 -9.28 2.45
C GLY A 100 -10.49 -10.75 2.29
N LEU A 101 -9.32 -11.18 2.76
CA LEU A 101 -8.92 -12.59 2.78
C LEU A 101 -9.89 -13.42 3.64
N TRP A 102 -10.12 -12.98 4.88
CA TRP A 102 -11.05 -13.67 5.79
C TRP A 102 -12.47 -13.73 5.22
N GLY A 103 -12.98 -12.61 4.69
CA GLY A 103 -14.30 -12.54 4.09
C GLY A 103 -14.43 -13.39 2.83
N HIS A 104 -13.36 -13.52 2.05
CA HIS A 104 -13.32 -14.37 0.87
C HIS A 104 -13.35 -15.86 1.27
N GLU A 105 -12.55 -16.27 2.25
CA GLU A 105 -12.58 -17.63 2.79
C GLU A 105 -13.95 -18.00 3.36
N LYS A 106 -14.58 -17.07 4.10
CA LYS A 106 -15.93 -17.27 4.62
C LYS A 106 -16.94 -17.47 3.48
N TRP A 107 -16.88 -16.63 2.46
CA TRP A 107 -17.75 -16.75 1.29
C TRP A 107 -17.60 -18.11 0.60
N LEU A 108 -16.37 -18.61 0.42
CA LEU A 108 -16.11 -19.95 -0.15
C LEU A 108 -16.63 -21.12 0.68
N ARG A 109 -16.82 -20.94 2.00
CA ARG A 109 -17.39 -21.97 2.88
C ARG A 109 -18.92 -21.96 2.89
N GLU A 110 -19.52 -20.83 2.55
CA GLU A 110 -20.98 -20.61 2.57
C GLU A 110 -21.63 -20.77 1.18
N SER A 111 -20.82 -20.88 0.12
CA SER A 111 -21.25 -21.11 -1.28
C SER A 111 -21.08 -22.56 -1.71
#